data_AF-A0A9E3X6R5-F1
#
_entry.id   AF-A0A9E3X6R5-F1
#
_cell.length_a   1.000
_cell.length_b   1.000
_cell.length_c   1.000
_cell.angle_alpha   90.00
_cell.angle_beta   90.00
_cell.angle_gamma   90.00
#
_symmetry.space_group_name_H-M   'P 1'
#
loop_
_entity.id
_entity.type
_entity.pdbx_description
1 polymer ?
#
loop_
_entity_poly.entity_id
_entity_poly.type
_entity_poly.pdbx_seq_one_letter_code
_entity_poly.pdbx_strand_id
1 'polypeptide(L)'
;MKSFLVKLAILIPLLFLLQVVAGSLYPMEIPAEVLQFQQQLESEVDVLYFGDSTVWHPRGSQTTPQMVQEYLPARTVGEISHAAYHLDLYLAYIQALVRYTAAHDYRPEWVIIPINMHSFSPEWDQRPEYQFTEEKRILNQGITWSRLFGRPLKIFGDYDSPITREEYRSTTVYSDTVAVGTVADFEDALGNSQLEEKEDAQFVYYQTLPEEGMVENMLVYYYMTPLTVEHQKLQSMLQIVSLLQDAEIGLLFYITPVDTELGDVYLGESFRRRFSANKTVVLDLLAEQNVPVLDLSYDLEAFYFSDTEHLQQEGKRYIAEQLVAQIDPNLPLEQNNMVTTSDNTSDPDNPATAGVTATVTATPSPIPTVDAATNPLLATAAARATQAAGGNGERTPTPPAP
;
A
#
# COMPACT_ATOMS: atom_id res chain seq x y z
N MET A 1 46.09 -29.36 -21.83
CA MET A 1 44.61 -29.31 -21.86
C MET A 1 43.96 -30.34 -20.94
N LYS A 2 44.21 -31.66 -21.06
CA LYS A 2 43.59 -32.68 -20.18
C LYS A 2 43.80 -32.42 -18.67
N SER A 3 45.03 -32.11 -18.26
CA SER A 3 45.34 -31.80 -16.86
C SER A 3 44.67 -30.51 -16.35
N PHE A 4 44.44 -29.53 -17.22
CA PHE A 4 43.70 -28.31 -16.88
C PHE A 4 42.22 -28.62 -16.64
N LEU A 5 41.59 -29.38 -17.55
CA LEU A 5 40.18 -29.77 -17.40
C LEU A 5 39.93 -30.62 -16.14
N VAL A 6 40.83 -31.55 -15.82
CA VAL A 6 40.73 -32.35 -14.58
C VAL A 6 40.87 -31.46 -13.34
N LYS A 7 41.83 -30.53 -13.33
CA LYS A 7 42.00 -29.57 -12.22
C LYS A 7 40.76 -28.69 -12.05
N LEU A 8 40.21 -28.18 -13.15
CA LEU A 8 38.99 -27.37 -13.13
C LEU A 8 37.78 -28.17 -12.63
N ALA A 9 37.64 -29.42 -13.10
CA ALA A 9 36.57 -30.32 -12.67
C ALA A 9 36.64 -30.69 -11.18
N ILE A 10 37.82 -30.66 -10.55
CA ILE A 10 38.00 -30.84 -9.11
C ILE A 10 37.80 -29.52 -8.36
N LEU A 11 38.30 -28.41 -8.92
CA LEU A 11 38.25 -27.09 -8.29
C LEU A 11 36.82 -26.58 -8.14
N ILE A 12 35.96 -26.76 -9.15
CA ILE A 12 34.57 -26.26 -9.12
C ILE A 12 33.77 -26.88 -7.94
N PRO A 13 33.71 -28.21 -7.77
CA PRO A 13 33.04 -28.83 -6.62
C PRO A 13 33.67 -28.44 -5.28
N LEU A 14 34.99 -28.27 -5.22
CA LEU A 14 35.68 -27.84 -4.01
C LEU A 14 35.26 -26.42 -3.62
N LEU A 15 35.24 -25.48 -4.58
CA LEU A 15 34.76 -24.11 -4.36
C LEU A 15 33.29 -24.08 -3.98
N PHE A 16 32.46 -24.91 -4.62
CA PHE A 16 31.05 -25.05 -4.26
C PHE A 16 30.88 -25.56 -2.81
N LEU A 17 31.62 -26.59 -2.41
CA LEU A 17 31.59 -27.11 -1.04
C LEU A 17 32.07 -26.05 -0.04
N LEU A 18 33.17 -25.36 -0.33
CA LEU A 18 33.67 -24.26 0.50
C LEU A 18 32.63 -23.15 0.63
N GLN A 19 31.92 -22.83 -0.45
CA GLN A 19 30.83 -21.85 -0.43
C GLN A 19 29.66 -22.32 0.43
N VAL A 20 29.24 -23.59 0.34
CA VAL A 20 28.19 -24.15 1.21
C VAL A 20 28.61 -24.10 2.68
N VAL A 21 29.86 -24.44 2.99
CA VAL A 21 30.39 -24.34 4.36
C VAL A 21 30.41 -22.88 4.83
N ALA A 22 30.91 -21.96 4.01
CA ALA A 22 30.97 -20.54 4.33
C ALA A 22 29.56 -19.94 4.53
N GLY A 23 28.62 -20.23 3.63
CA GLY A 23 27.23 -19.78 3.73
C GLY A 23 26.46 -20.41 4.90
N SER A 24 26.83 -21.62 5.33
CA SER A 24 26.30 -22.24 6.54
C SER A 24 26.82 -21.57 7.82
N LEU A 25 28.12 -21.25 7.86
CA LEU A 25 28.75 -20.59 9.01
C LEU A 25 28.41 -19.10 9.10
N TYR A 26 28.19 -18.46 7.95
CA TYR A 26 27.94 -17.04 7.82
C TYR A 26 26.78 -16.81 6.84
N PRO A 27 25.54 -17.16 7.23
CA PRO A 27 24.40 -17.00 6.34
C PRO A 27 24.17 -15.54 5.98
N MET A 28 23.60 -15.33 4.79
CA MET A 28 22.98 -14.04 4.46
C MET A 28 21.82 -13.78 5.43
N GLU A 29 21.70 -12.54 5.88
CA GLU A 29 20.51 -12.09 6.60
C GLU A 29 19.33 -12.06 5.63
N ILE A 30 18.18 -12.56 6.08
CA ILE A 30 16.98 -12.62 5.26
C ILE A 30 16.04 -11.54 5.79
N PRO A 31 15.44 -10.71 4.92
CA PRO A 31 14.46 -9.70 5.33
C PRO A 31 13.38 -10.30 6.24
N ALA A 32 13.01 -9.56 7.28
CA ALA A 32 12.10 -10.04 8.32
C ALA A 32 10.73 -10.42 7.74
N GLU A 33 10.27 -9.66 6.75
CA GLU A 33 9.00 -9.82 6.05
C GLU A 33 8.98 -11.11 5.22
N VAL A 34 10.12 -11.49 4.62
CA VAL A 34 10.25 -12.77 3.89
C VAL A 34 10.22 -13.96 4.86
N LEU A 35 10.83 -13.81 6.05
CA LEU A 35 10.75 -14.82 7.10
C LEU A 35 9.33 -14.92 7.68
N GLN A 36 8.67 -13.78 7.89
CA GLN A 36 7.27 -13.71 8.32
C GLN A 36 6.38 -14.39 7.29
N PHE A 37 6.58 -14.15 5.99
CA PHE A 37 5.84 -14.82 4.92
C PHE A 37 5.98 -16.33 4.99
N GLN A 38 7.23 -16.83 5.10
CA GLN A 38 7.47 -18.26 5.28
C GLN A 38 6.75 -18.81 6.52
N GLN A 39 6.77 -18.08 7.64
CA GLN A 39 6.06 -18.47 8.85
C GLN A 39 4.54 -18.52 8.65
N GLN A 40 3.95 -17.58 7.91
CA GLN A 40 2.51 -17.61 7.60
C GLN A 40 2.15 -18.82 6.73
N LEU A 41 2.99 -19.17 5.75
CA LEU A 41 2.80 -20.37 4.93
C LEU A 41 2.88 -21.66 5.76
N GLU A 42 3.88 -21.76 6.64
CA GLU A 42 4.05 -22.92 7.54
C GLU A 42 2.95 -23.02 8.60
N SER A 43 2.30 -21.91 8.93
CA SER A 43 1.16 -21.86 9.86
C SER A 43 -0.18 -22.12 9.15
N GLU A 44 -0.15 -22.33 7.83
CA GLU A 44 -1.30 -22.65 6.99
C GLU A 44 -2.48 -21.67 7.16
N VAL A 45 -2.21 -20.37 7.09
CA VAL A 45 -3.26 -19.34 7.29
C VAL A 45 -4.39 -19.42 6.24
N ASP A 46 -5.63 -19.19 6.67
CA ASP A 46 -6.80 -19.21 5.78
C ASP A 46 -6.83 -17.97 4.86
N VAL A 47 -6.37 -16.81 5.36
CA VAL A 47 -6.34 -15.54 4.63
C VAL A 47 -4.93 -14.95 4.69
N LEU A 48 -4.34 -14.67 3.54
CA LEU A 48 -3.07 -13.96 3.44
C LEU A 48 -3.30 -12.51 3.01
N TYR A 49 -3.00 -11.57 3.90
CA TYR A 49 -3.17 -10.14 3.70
C TYR A 49 -1.84 -9.48 3.38
N PHE A 50 -1.71 -8.90 2.18
CA PHE A 50 -0.59 -8.04 1.82
C PHE A 50 -0.88 -6.59 2.17
N GLY A 51 0.12 -5.84 2.62
CA GLY A 51 -0.06 -4.45 3.02
C GLY A 51 1.12 -3.56 2.66
N ASP A 52 0.86 -2.26 2.56
CA ASP A 52 1.88 -1.22 2.56
C ASP A 52 1.82 -0.41 3.87
N SER A 53 2.38 0.80 3.90
CA SER A 53 2.33 1.68 5.08
C SER A 53 0.91 2.06 5.50
N THR A 54 -0.05 2.12 4.57
CA THR A 54 -1.46 2.49 4.84
C THR A 54 -2.15 1.54 5.83
N VAL A 55 -1.63 0.31 5.93
CA VAL A 55 -2.21 -0.77 6.73
C VAL A 55 -1.86 -0.66 8.22
N TRP A 56 -0.64 -0.24 8.54
CA TRP A 56 -0.13 -0.24 9.92
C TRP A 56 0.21 1.14 10.48
N HIS A 57 0.29 2.18 9.66
CA HIS A 57 0.42 3.56 10.17
C HIS A 57 -0.90 4.10 10.73
N PRO A 58 -0.88 4.91 11.81
CA PRO A 58 0.29 5.26 12.61
C PRO A 58 0.79 4.08 13.47
N ARG A 59 2.10 3.99 13.69
CA ARG A 59 2.72 2.93 14.51
C ARG A 59 2.08 2.82 15.89
N GLY A 60 1.83 1.59 16.34
CA GLY A 60 1.25 1.30 17.65
C GLY A 60 -0.29 1.36 17.67
N SER A 61 -0.93 1.79 16.58
CA SER A 61 -2.35 1.52 16.35
C SER A 61 -2.55 0.08 15.89
N GLN A 62 -3.79 -0.40 16.02
CA GLN A 62 -4.18 -1.69 15.47
C GLN A 62 -4.09 -1.65 13.92
N THR A 63 -3.63 -2.72 13.31
CA THR A 63 -3.52 -2.83 11.84
C THR A 63 -4.87 -3.24 11.23
N THR A 64 -5.12 -2.90 9.97
CA THR A 64 -6.33 -3.36 9.26
C THR A 64 -6.45 -4.91 9.26
N PRO A 65 -5.38 -5.70 9.06
CA PRO A 65 -5.44 -7.16 9.09
C PRO A 65 -5.77 -7.71 10.47
N GLN A 66 -5.31 -7.05 11.54
CA GLN A 66 -5.73 -7.39 12.91
C GLN A 66 -7.23 -7.18 13.10
N MET A 67 -7.81 -6.10 12.56
CA MET A 67 -9.26 -5.88 12.61
C MET A 67 -10.02 -6.90 11.74
N VAL A 68 -9.50 -7.26 10.57
CA VAL A 68 -10.07 -8.34 9.73
C VAL A 68 -10.05 -9.67 10.48
N GLN A 69 -8.96 -9.99 11.20
CA GLN A 69 -8.87 -11.19 12.05
C GLN A 69 -9.93 -11.19 13.16
N GLU A 70 -10.20 -10.06 13.80
CA GLU A 70 -11.25 -9.94 14.83
C GLU A 70 -12.65 -10.21 14.26
N TYR A 71 -12.91 -9.74 13.04
CA TYR A 71 -14.17 -9.97 12.36
C TYR A 71 -14.30 -11.36 11.73
N LEU A 72 -13.21 -12.08 11.49
CA LEU A 72 -13.21 -13.45 10.95
C LEU A 72 -12.68 -14.46 12.00
N PRO A 73 -13.36 -14.67 13.14
CA PRO A 73 -12.82 -15.49 14.24
C PRO A 73 -12.71 -16.99 13.90
N ALA A 74 -13.39 -17.44 12.84
CA ALA A 74 -13.31 -18.81 12.35
C ALA A 74 -12.18 -19.05 11.35
N ARG A 75 -11.44 -17.99 10.96
CA ARG A 75 -10.32 -18.02 10.03
C ARG A 75 -9.08 -17.46 10.68
N THR A 76 -7.93 -17.83 10.16
CA THR A 76 -6.62 -17.30 10.52
C THR A 76 -6.15 -16.33 9.44
N VAL A 77 -5.73 -15.14 9.86
CA VAL A 77 -5.27 -14.07 8.96
C VAL A 77 -3.77 -13.85 9.18
N GLY A 78 -2.97 -14.15 8.16
CA GLY A 78 -1.56 -13.81 8.11
C GLY A 78 -1.35 -12.45 7.46
N GLU A 79 -0.53 -11.58 8.06
CA GLU A 79 -0.18 -10.26 7.53
C GLU A 79 1.25 -10.26 6.99
N ILE A 80 1.45 -9.68 5.81
CA ILE A 80 2.75 -9.32 5.22
C ILE A 80 2.69 -7.89 4.74
N SER A 81 3.26 -6.98 5.53
CA SER A 81 3.21 -5.55 5.26
C SER A 81 4.55 -4.89 5.54
N HIS A 82 4.90 -3.95 4.68
CA HIS A 82 6.03 -3.05 4.89
C HIS A 82 5.79 -1.78 4.09
N ALA A 83 6.41 -0.68 4.50
CA ALA A 83 6.21 0.58 3.80
C ALA A 83 6.71 0.50 2.33
N ALA A 84 5.98 1.19 1.46
CA ALA A 84 6.17 1.20 0.00
C ALA A 84 6.04 -0.15 -0.74
N TYR A 85 5.59 -1.22 -0.07
CA TYR A 85 5.26 -2.46 -0.77
C TYR A 85 4.18 -2.22 -1.83
N HIS A 86 4.32 -2.88 -2.99
CA HIS A 86 3.48 -2.63 -4.16
C HIS A 86 3.33 -3.86 -5.04
N LEU A 87 2.48 -3.78 -6.06
CA LEU A 87 2.08 -4.88 -6.95
C LEU A 87 3.24 -5.70 -7.55
N ASP A 88 4.34 -5.06 -7.97
CA ASP A 88 5.50 -5.80 -8.50
C ASP A 88 6.21 -6.68 -7.44
N LEU A 89 6.32 -6.23 -6.19
CA LEU A 89 6.83 -7.08 -5.11
C LEU A 89 5.79 -8.12 -4.69
N TYR A 90 4.52 -7.76 -4.60
CA TYR A 90 3.45 -8.71 -4.31
C TYR A 90 3.44 -9.86 -5.31
N LEU A 91 3.68 -9.61 -6.59
CA LEU A 91 3.84 -10.67 -7.59
C LEU A 91 4.94 -11.68 -7.21
N ALA A 92 6.10 -11.23 -6.70
CA ALA A 92 7.15 -12.14 -6.27
C ALA A 92 6.73 -13.01 -5.08
N TYR A 93 5.98 -12.45 -4.13
CA TYR A 93 5.38 -13.22 -3.03
C TYR A 93 4.34 -14.23 -3.55
N ILE A 94 3.46 -13.83 -4.47
CA ILE A 94 2.45 -14.73 -5.07
C ILE A 94 3.11 -15.87 -5.84
N GLN A 95 4.16 -15.58 -6.62
CA GLN A 95 4.93 -16.63 -7.28
C GLN A 95 5.56 -17.61 -6.29
N ALA A 96 6.04 -17.13 -5.14
CA ALA A 96 6.55 -17.98 -4.07
C ALA A 96 5.44 -18.80 -3.40
N LEU A 97 4.27 -18.20 -3.15
CA LEU A 97 3.08 -18.87 -2.64
C LEU A 97 2.64 -20.01 -3.57
N VAL A 98 2.48 -19.74 -4.87
CA VAL A 98 2.06 -20.76 -5.85
C VAL A 98 3.08 -21.91 -5.93
N ARG A 99 4.39 -21.61 -5.88
CA ARG A 99 5.41 -22.67 -5.78
C ARG A 99 5.28 -23.50 -4.50
N TYR A 100 4.98 -22.86 -3.36
CA TYR A 100 4.82 -23.53 -2.08
C TYR A 100 3.59 -24.44 -2.08
N THR A 101 2.43 -23.93 -2.49
CA THR A 101 1.17 -24.69 -2.59
C THR A 101 1.23 -25.83 -3.59
N ALA A 102 2.04 -25.73 -4.66
CA ALA A 102 2.26 -26.85 -5.57
C ALA A 102 3.09 -27.99 -4.94
N ALA A 103 3.88 -27.70 -3.90
CA ALA A 103 4.76 -28.65 -3.22
C ALA A 103 4.19 -29.20 -1.91
N HIS A 104 3.11 -28.60 -1.38
CA HIS A 104 2.50 -28.93 -0.10
C HIS A 104 0.98 -29.07 -0.25
N ASP A 105 0.31 -29.82 0.62
CA ASP A 105 -1.17 -29.95 0.60
C ASP A 105 -1.84 -28.79 1.34
N TYR A 106 -1.50 -27.56 0.95
CA TYR A 106 -1.98 -26.32 1.58
C TYR A 106 -2.25 -25.28 0.49
N ARG A 107 -3.32 -24.49 0.69
CA ARG A 107 -3.60 -23.25 -0.03
C ARG A 107 -4.46 -22.34 0.85
N PRO A 108 -4.16 -21.02 0.94
CA PRO A 108 -5.07 -20.10 1.61
C PRO A 108 -6.39 -20.02 0.83
N GLU A 109 -7.50 -19.76 1.53
CA GLU A 109 -8.80 -19.50 0.92
C GLU A 109 -8.78 -18.17 0.14
N TRP A 110 -8.14 -17.16 0.74
CA TRP A 110 -8.13 -15.80 0.22
C TRP A 110 -6.75 -15.14 0.29
N VAL A 111 -6.48 -14.33 -0.72
CA VAL A 111 -5.39 -13.36 -0.77
C VAL A 111 -6.00 -11.97 -0.92
N ILE A 112 -5.64 -11.05 -0.02
CA ILE A 112 -6.08 -9.65 -0.04
C ILE A 112 -4.89 -8.77 -0.42
N ILE A 113 -5.06 -7.92 -1.43
CA ILE A 113 -3.99 -7.03 -1.91
C ILE A 113 -4.50 -5.59 -2.07
N PRO A 114 -3.90 -4.60 -1.39
CA PRO A 114 -4.16 -3.20 -1.64
C PRO A 114 -3.59 -2.77 -2.99
N ILE A 115 -4.33 -1.88 -3.65
CA ILE A 115 -3.85 -1.10 -4.79
C ILE A 115 -3.77 0.35 -4.30
N ASN A 116 -2.59 0.72 -3.82
CA ASN A 116 -2.31 2.10 -3.47
C ASN A 116 -1.98 2.90 -4.74
N MET A 117 -2.79 3.91 -5.04
CA MET A 117 -2.61 4.75 -6.23
C MET A 117 -1.31 5.55 -6.19
N HIS A 118 -0.79 5.85 -4.99
CA HIS A 118 0.51 6.48 -4.81
C HIS A 118 1.65 5.59 -5.32
N SER A 119 1.49 4.26 -5.27
CA SER A 119 2.53 3.33 -5.73
C SER A 119 2.84 3.42 -7.22
N PHE A 120 1.97 4.04 -8.04
CA PHE A 120 2.22 4.27 -9.47
C PHE A 120 2.91 5.62 -9.75
N SER A 121 3.19 6.42 -8.71
CA SER A 121 3.88 7.68 -8.85
C SER A 121 5.35 7.47 -9.24
N PRO A 122 6.00 8.47 -9.87
CA PRO A 122 7.45 8.44 -10.03
C PRO A 122 8.20 8.29 -8.70
N GLU A 123 7.62 8.79 -7.59
CA GLU A 123 8.20 8.69 -6.24
C GLU A 123 8.36 7.26 -5.78
N TRP A 124 7.39 6.38 -6.07
CA TRP A 124 7.47 4.98 -5.65
C TRP A 124 7.96 4.06 -6.76
N ASP A 125 7.56 4.31 -7.99
CA ASP A 125 7.88 3.45 -9.12
C ASP A 125 9.36 3.48 -9.47
N GLN A 126 10.00 4.65 -9.36
CA GLN A 126 11.38 4.83 -9.80
C GLN A 126 12.37 4.94 -8.64
N ARG A 127 11.90 4.95 -7.37
CA ARG A 127 12.81 5.05 -6.22
C ARG A 127 13.64 3.77 -6.07
N PRO A 128 14.99 3.84 -6.04
CA PRO A 128 15.85 2.67 -6.00
C PRO A 128 15.61 1.76 -4.80
N GLU A 129 15.33 2.36 -3.65
CA GLU A 129 15.11 1.67 -2.37
C GLU A 129 13.78 0.90 -2.35
N TYR A 130 12.80 1.33 -3.15
CA TYR A 130 11.48 0.69 -3.24
C TYR A 130 11.41 -0.36 -4.35
N GLN A 131 12.53 -0.69 -4.98
CA GLN A 131 12.56 -1.77 -5.96
C GLN A 131 12.54 -3.15 -5.30
N PHE A 132 12.86 -3.26 -4.01
CA PHE A 132 12.86 -4.50 -3.22
C PHE A 132 13.55 -5.67 -3.95
N THR A 133 14.70 -5.38 -4.60
CA THR A 133 15.42 -6.36 -5.40
C THR A 133 15.87 -7.54 -4.55
N GLU A 134 16.29 -7.28 -3.30
CA GLU A 134 16.74 -8.31 -2.37
C GLU A 134 15.62 -9.31 -2.03
N GLU A 135 14.46 -8.82 -1.64
CA GLU A 135 13.27 -9.61 -1.34
C GLU A 135 12.84 -10.42 -2.56
N LYS A 136 12.72 -9.78 -3.74
CA LYS A 136 12.33 -10.48 -4.99
C LYS A 136 13.31 -11.59 -5.34
N ARG A 137 14.62 -11.36 -5.21
CA ARG A 137 15.66 -12.37 -5.46
C ARG A 137 15.55 -13.53 -4.48
N ILE A 138 15.38 -13.24 -3.19
CA ILE A 138 15.26 -14.27 -2.15
C ILE A 138 14.00 -15.11 -2.35
N LEU A 139 12.86 -14.48 -2.62
CA LEU A 139 11.59 -15.16 -2.87
C LEU A 139 11.68 -16.09 -4.10
N ASN A 140 12.34 -15.64 -5.16
CA ASN A 140 12.53 -16.42 -6.38
C ASN A 140 13.50 -17.61 -6.19
N GLN A 141 14.61 -17.41 -5.48
CA GLN A 141 15.63 -18.44 -5.26
C GLN A 141 15.24 -19.43 -4.14
N GLY A 142 14.45 -18.99 -3.17
CA GLY A 142 14.14 -19.70 -1.94
C GLY A 142 15.17 -19.46 -0.84
N ILE A 143 14.68 -19.37 0.41
CA ILE A 143 15.46 -18.98 1.61
C ILE A 143 16.74 -19.81 1.78
N THR A 144 16.67 -21.13 1.57
CA THR A 144 17.83 -22.01 1.72
C THR A 144 18.96 -21.64 0.76
N TRP A 145 18.64 -21.39 -0.51
CA TRP A 145 19.64 -21.04 -1.52
C TRP A 145 20.19 -19.63 -1.29
N SER A 146 19.34 -18.68 -0.92
CA SER A 146 19.77 -17.32 -0.57
C SER A 146 20.71 -17.30 0.63
N ARG A 147 20.47 -18.12 1.66
CA ARG A 147 21.41 -18.23 2.80
C ARG A 147 22.78 -18.77 2.38
N LEU A 148 22.82 -19.74 1.47
CA LEU A 148 24.06 -20.39 1.03
C LEU A 148 24.86 -19.58 0.01
N PHE A 149 24.18 -18.89 -0.92
CA PHE A 149 24.80 -18.25 -2.08
C PHE A 149 24.55 -16.74 -2.18
N GLY A 150 23.70 -16.17 -1.32
CA GLY A 150 23.30 -14.78 -1.41
C GLY A 150 24.44 -13.78 -1.20
N ARG A 151 25.40 -14.07 -0.30
CA ARG A 151 26.57 -13.19 -0.09
C ARG A 151 27.46 -13.05 -1.33
N PRO A 152 27.94 -14.14 -1.98
CA PRO A 152 28.63 -14.02 -3.26
C PRO A 152 27.82 -13.24 -4.30
N LEU A 153 26.53 -13.55 -4.44
CA LEU A 153 25.66 -12.87 -5.40
C LEU A 153 25.53 -11.37 -5.12
N LYS A 154 25.44 -10.96 -3.84
CA LYS A 154 25.45 -9.57 -3.40
C LYS A 154 26.77 -8.86 -3.74
N ILE A 155 27.92 -9.54 -3.60
CA ILE A 155 29.23 -8.99 -4.04
C ILE A 155 29.26 -8.73 -5.55
N PHE A 156 28.54 -9.52 -6.34
CA PHE A 156 28.42 -9.34 -7.79
C PHE A 156 27.29 -8.39 -8.21
N GLY A 157 26.62 -7.73 -7.26
CA GLY A 157 25.55 -6.77 -7.54
C GLY A 157 24.21 -7.40 -7.95
N ASP A 158 23.99 -8.70 -7.71
CA ASP A 158 22.71 -9.36 -8.08
C ASP A 158 21.50 -8.83 -7.29
N TYR A 159 21.78 -8.14 -6.20
CA TYR A 159 20.83 -7.52 -5.26
C TYR A 159 20.72 -6.01 -5.45
N ASP A 160 21.54 -5.41 -6.31
CA ASP A 160 21.53 -3.96 -6.53
C ASP A 160 20.23 -3.55 -7.22
N SER A 161 19.74 -2.36 -6.89
CA SER A 161 18.56 -1.81 -7.55
C SER A 161 18.82 -1.66 -9.05
N PRO A 162 17.86 -2.06 -9.92
CA PRO A 162 18.01 -1.85 -11.36
C PRO A 162 17.98 -0.37 -11.74
N ILE A 163 17.44 0.48 -10.86
CA ILE A 163 17.32 1.92 -11.07
C ILE A 163 18.39 2.63 -10.25
N THR A 164 19.16 3.50 -10.90
CA THR A 164 20.17 4.30 -10.20
C THR A 164 19.55 5.53 -9.56
N ARG A 165 20.18 6.08 -8.51
CA ARG A 165 19.73 7.34 -7.89
C ARG A 165 19.71 8.52 -8.87
N GLU A 166 20.59 8.52 -9.87
CA GLU A 166 20.62 9.54 -10.93
C GLU A 166 19.43 9.40 -11.90
N GLU A 167 19.14 8.17 -12.32
CA GLU A 167 17.96 7.86 -13.14
C GLU A 167 16.66 8.22 -12.43
N TYR A 168 16.53 7.83 -11.16
CA TYR A 168 15.41 8.23 -10.32
C TYR A 168 15.24 9.75 -10.27
N ARG A 169 16.30 10.48 -9.86
CA ARG A 169 16.26 11.94 -9.72
C ARG A 169 15.96 12.68 -11.03
N SER A 170 16.33 12.10 -12.16
CA SER A 170 16.07 12.68 -13.49
C SER A 170 14.71 12.27 -14.09
N THR A 171 13.95 11.41 -13.43
CA THR A 171 12.62 10.99 -13.87
C THR A 171 11.69 12.21 -13.94
N THR A 172 10.99 12.35 -15.06
CA THR A 172 10.06 13.47 -15.30
C THR A 172 8.77 13.28 -14.49
N VAL A 173 8.34 14.34 -13.80
CA VAL A 173 7.05 14.41 -13.10
C VAL A 173 6.05 15.15 -13.97
N TYR A 174 4.82 14.63 -14.03
CA TYR A 174 3.75 15.18 -14.84
C TYR A 174 2.59 15.69 -13.98
N SER A 175 2.02 16.81 -14.39
CA SER A 175 0.69 17.24 -13.96
C SER A 175 -0.25 17.14 -15.15
N ASP A 176 -1.20 16.22 -15.08
CA ASP A 176 -2.01 15.82 -16.23
C ASP A 176 -1.12 15.33 -17.39
N THR A 177 -1.05 16.03 -18.51
CA THR A 177 -0.18 15.66 -19.65
C THR A 177 1.04 16.58 -19.78
N VAL A 178 1.25 17.48 -18.82
CA VAL A 178 2.30 18.50 -18.88
C VAL A 178 3.45 18.09 -17.98
N ALA A 179 4.67 18.03 -18.53
CA ALA A 179 5.87 17.86 -17.73
C ALA A 179 6.09 19.11 -16.88
N VAL A 180 6.13 18.95 -15.56
CA VAL A 180 6.22 20.06 -14.59
C VAL A 180 7.57 20.13 -13.87
N GLY A 181 8.39 19.09 -14.01
CA GLY A 181 9.74 19.04 -13.44
C GLY A 181 10.31 17.63 -13.46
N THR A 182 11.35 17.43 -12.67
CA THR A 182 11.96 16.13 -12.38
C THR A 182 11.76 15.76 -10.93
N VAL A 183 11.90 14.49 -10.58
CA VAL A 183 11.92 14.01 -9.18
C VAL A 183 12.83 14.88 -8.30
N ALA A 184 14.02 15.25 -8.78
CA ALA A 184 14.94 16.11 -8.04
C ALA A 184 14.32 17.44 -7.63
N ASP A 185 13.56 18.09 -8.52
CA ASP A 185 12.91 19.38 -8.24
C ASP A 185 11.89 19.27 -7.10
N PHE A 186 11.19 18.14 -7.01
CA PHE A 186 10.19 17.88 -5.96
C PHE A 186 10.84 17.48 -4.63
N GLU A 187 11.80 16.55 -4.66
CA GLU A 187 12.54 16.11 -3.45
C GLU A 187 13.31 17.26 -2.80
N ASP A 188 13.97 18.10 -3.61
CA ASP A 188 14.73 19.24 -3.09
C ASP A 188 13.80 20.33 -2.50
N ALA A 189 12.60 20.51 -3.08
CA ALA A 189 11.60 21.46 -2.60
C ALA A 189 10.92 21.03 -1.29
N LEU A 190 10.71 19.71 -1.09
CA LEU A 190 10.18 19.15 0.15
C LEU A 190 11.21 19.17 1.30
N GLY A 191 12.48 19.42 0.98
CA GLY A 191 13.56 19.58 1.94
C GLY A 191 14.27 18.26 2.23
N ASN A 192 15.51 18.15 1.76
CA ASN A 192 16.38 16.98 1.95
C ASN A 192 16.59 16.58 3.44
N SER A 193 16.38 17.50 4.41
CA SER A 193 16.64 17.23 5.83
C SER A 193 15.64 16.27 6.50
N GLN A 194 14.53 15.95 5.84
CA GLN A 194 13.54 14.99 6.36
C GLN A 194 13.66 13.62 5.69
N LEU A 195 14.25 13.52 4.49
CA LEU A 195 14.42 12.24 3.79
C LEU A 195 15.88 11.72 3.84
N GLU A 196 16.79 12.47 4.47
CA GLU A 196 18.19 12.05 4.64
C GLU A 196 18.29 10.74 5.42
N GLU A 197 18.76 9.71 4.70
CA GLU A 197 19.23 8.39 5.13
C GLU A 197 19.81 8.41 6.55
N LYS A 198 18.97 8.15 7.55
CA LYS A 198 19.47 7.39 8.70
C LYS A 198 19.64 5.96 8.20
N GLU A 199 20.74 5.30 8.55
CA GLU A 199 21.07 3.93 8.13
C GLU A 199 20.00 2.88 8.53
N ASP A 200 18.99 3.27 9.31
CA ASP A 200 17.78 2.50 9.65
C ASP A 200 16.49 3.09 9.01
N ALA A 201 16.62 3.71 7.83
CA ALA A 201 15.69 4.66 7.18
C ALA A 201 14.22 4.51 7.60
N GLN A 202 13.90 5.16 8.72
CA GLN A 202 12.52 5.36 9.15
C GLN A 202 11.94 6.44 8.25
N PHE A 203 11.05 6.02 7.37
CA PHE A 203 10.13 6.87 6.61
C PHE A 203 9.70 8.10 7.41
N VAL A 204 9.88 9.29 6.83
CA VAL A 204 9.46 10.53 7.48
C VAL A 204 8.05 10.88 7.04
N TYR A 205 7.12 10.60 7.94
CA TYR A 205 5.72 10.98 7.81
C TYR A 205 5.51 12.37 8.39
N TYR A 206 4.81 13.21 7.64
CA TYR A 206 4.44 14.54 8.07
C TYR A 206 3.35 14.46 9.14
N GLN A 207 3.71 14.57 10.42
CA GLN A 207 2.71 14.71 11.50
C GLN A 207 1.95 16.03 11.43
N THR A 208 2.50 17.01 10.70
CA THR A 208 1.88 18.29 10.39
C THR A 208 2.03 18.53 8.91
N LEU A 209 0.95 18.98 8.25
CA LEU A 209 1.02 19.34 6.83
C LEU A 209 2.20 20.30 6.58
N PRO A 210 2.95 20.08 5.48
CA PRO A 210 3.93 21.02 4.97
C PRO A 210 3.36 22.43 4.75
N GLU A 211 4.24 23.40 4.49
CA GLU A 211 3.82 24.71 4.02
C GLU A 211 2.93 24.60 2.77
N GLU A 212 2.03 25.55 2.56
CA GLU A 212 0.98 25.48 1.54
C GLU A 212 1.47 25.08 0.14
N GLY A 213 2.58 25.65 -0.33
CA GLY A 213 3.16 25.31 -1.64
C GLY A 213 3.81 23.92 -1.71
N MET A 214 4.23 23.37 -0.57
CA MET A 214 4.80 22.02 -0.50
C MET A 214 3.70 20.94 -0.62
N VAL A 215 2.50 21.21 -0.09
CA VAL A 215 1.36 20.27 -0.20
C VAL A 215 0.91 20.11 -1.65
N GLU A 216 0.84 21.22 -2.40
CA GLU A 216 0.50 21.18 -3.83
C GLU A 216 1.52 20.34 -4.62
N ASN A 217 2.82 20.59 -4.40
CA ASN A 217 3.89 19.83 -5.05
C ASN A 217 3.85 18.35 -4.68
N MET A 218 3.60 18.02 -3.42
CA MET A 218 3.45 16.63 -2.96
C MET A 218 2.30 15.92 -3.68
N LEU A 219 1.11 16.54 -3.76
CA LEU A 219 -0.04 15.95 -4.46
C LEU A 219 0.22 15.76 -5.95
N VAL A 220 0.90 16.71 -6.60
CA VAL A 220 1.34 16.59 -7.99
C VAL A 220 2.26 15.40 -8.16
N TYR A 221 3.25 15.31 -7.29
CA TYR A 221 4.25 14.26 -7.32
C TYR A 221 3.63 12.86 -7.15
N TYR A 222 2.68 12.73 -6.23
CA TYR A 222 2.10 11.45 -5.84
C TYR A 222 1.00 10.96 -6.78
N TYR A 223 0.17 11.85 -7.31
CA TYR A 223 -1.09 11.44 -7.94
C TYR A 223 -1.34 11.99 -9.34
N MET A 224 -0.59 13.01 -9.78
CA MET A 224 -0.95 13.73 -11.01
C MET A 224 -0.34 13.15 -12.29
N THR A 225 0.62 12.23 -12.16
CA THR A 225 1.22 11.53 -13.30
C THR A 225 0.19 10.56 -13.92
N PRO A 226 -0.04 10.58 -15.24
CA PRO A 226 -0.97 9.67 -15.88
C PRO A 226 -0.51 8.22 -15.78
N LEU A 227 -1.42 7.35 -15.34
CA LEU A 227 -1.26 5.91 -15.39
C LEU A 227 -1.68 5.39 -16.77
N THR A 228 -0.85 4.56 -17.40
CA THR A 228 -1.15 3.90 -18.68
C THR A 228 -1.21 2.39 -18.52
N VAL A 229 -1.90 1.69 -19.41
CA VAL A 229 -2.09 0.23 -19.34
C VAL A 229 -0.76 -0.55 -19.45
N GLU A 230 0.27 0.05 -20.05
CA GLU A 230 1.61 -0.54 -20.19
C GLU A 230 2.46 -0.46 -18.92
N HIS A 231 1.97 0.19 -17.86
CA HIS A 231 2.72 0.34 -16.61
C HIS A 231 3.10 -1.02 -16.01
N GLN A 232 4.37 -1.21 -15.65
CA GLN A 232 4.89 -2.52 -15.18
C GLN A 232 4.09 -3.07 -13.99
N LYS A 233 3.77 -2.25 -12.99
CA LYS A 233 2.95 -2.65 -11.84
C LYS A 233 1.55 -3.16 -12.22
N LEU A 234 0.94 -2.64 -13.28
CA LEU A 234 -0.33 -3.17 -13.80
C LEU A 234 -0.14 -4.52 -14.50
N GLN A 235 0.98 -4.70 -15.20
CA GLN A 235 1.34 -6.03 -15.74
C GLN A 235 1.56 -7.05 -14.62
N SER A 236 2.20 -6.65 -13.51
CA SER A 236 2.36 -7.50 -12.34
C SER A 236 1.02 -7.84 -11.68
N MET A 237 0.09 -6.88 -11.62
CA MET A 237 -1.29 -7.11 -11.16
C MET A 237 -2.03 -8.16 -11.99
N LEU A 238 -1.97 -8.07 -13.33
CA LEU A 238 -2.60 -9.05 -14.21
C LEU A 238 -1.97 -10.46 -14.07
N GLN A 239 -0.65 -10.52 -13.84
CA GLN A 239 0.02 -11.79 -13.56
C GLN A 239 -0.40 -12.39 -12.21
N ILE A 240 -0.59 -11.57 -11.18
CA ILE A 240 -1.14 -12.01 -9.88
C ILE A 240 -2.51 -12.65 -10.08
N VAL A 241 -3.39 -12.01 -10.85
CA VAL A 241 -4.72 -12.55 -11.18
C VAL A 241 -4.61 -13.93 -11.79
N SER A 242 -3.82 -14.07 -12.86
CA SER A 242 -3.65 -15.35 -13.56
C SER A 242 -3.12 -16.44 -12.61
N LEU A 243 -2.09 -16.13 -11.83
CA LEU A 243 -1.46 -17.11 -10.93
C LEU A 243 -2.41 -17.61 -9.83
N LEU A 244 -3.22 -16.72 -9.26
CA LEU A 244 -4.15 -17.10 -8.19
C LEU A 244 -5.40 -17.81 -8.72
N GLN A 245 -5.90 -17.42 -9.89
CA GLN A 245 -6.98 -18.14 -10.57
C GLN A 245 -6.56 -19.56 -10.95
N ASP A 246 -5.36 -19.74 -11.51
CA ASP A 246 -4.81 -21.05 -11.87
C ASP A 246 -4.58 -21.95 -10.64
N ALA A 247 -4.30 -21.35 -9.49
CA ALA A 247 -4.13 -22.04 -8.21
C ALA A 247 -5.44 -22.24 -7.43
N GLU A 248 -6.58 -21.80 -7.97
CA GLU A 248 -7.90 -21.82 -7.31
C GLU A 248 -7.89 -21.13 -5.93
N ILE A 249 -7.13 -20.03 -5.79
CA ILE A 249 -7.06 -19.21 -4.59
C ILE A 249 -7.92 -17.97 -4.78
N GLY A 250 -8.78 -17.64 -3.81
CA GLY A 250 -9.60 -16.43 -3.83
C GLY A 250 -8.73 -15.17 -3.83
N LEU A 251 -9.08 -14.18 -4.64
CA LEU A 251 -8.38 -12.91 -4.73
C LEU A 251 -9.35 -11.75 -4.48
N LEU A 252 -8.98 -10.88 -3.55
CA LEU A 252 -9.67 -9.62 -3.30
C LEU A 252 -8.67 -8.46 -3.43
N PHE A 253 -8.78 -7.72 -4.53
CA PHE A 253 -8.16 -6.40 -4.63
C PHE A 253 -9.05 -5.34 -4.00
N TYR A 254 -8.42 -4.34 -3.37
CA TYR A 254 -9.10 -3.10 -3.02
C TYR A 254 -8.24 -1.89 -3.34
N ILE A 255 -8.85 -0.80 -3.80
CA ILE A 255 -8.14 0.47 -4.02
C ILE A 255 -8.16 1.22 -2.70
N THR A 256 -6.97 1.58 -2.19
CA THR A 256 -6.87 2.26 -0.89
C THR A 256 -7.51 3.65 -0.96
N PRO A 257 -8.16 4.11 0.13
CA PRO A 257 -8.66 5.48 0.22
C PRO A 257 -7.51 6.49 0.21
N VAL A 258 -7.78 7.67 -0.35
CA VAL A 258 -6.87 8.83 -0.37
C VAL A 258 -7.66 10.05 0.09
N ASP A 259 -7.02 10.99 0.79
CA ASP A 259 -7.62 12.27 1.18
C ASP A 259 -7.86 13.15 -0.07
N THR A 260 -8.98 12.88 -0.76
CA THR A 260 -9.35 13.58 -1.98
C THR A 260 -9.88 14.99 -1.72
N GLU A 261 -10.31 15.28 -0.49
CA GLU A 261 -10.69 16.63 -0.07
C GLU A 261 -9.46 17.52 0.00
N LEU A 262 -8.34 17.01 0.53
CA LEU A 262 -7.06 17.73 0.47
C LEU A 262 -6.64 17.99 -0.98
N GLY A 263 -6.80 17.00 -1.86
CA GLY A 263 -6.60 17.15 -3.29
C GLY A 263 -7.43 18.29 -3.91
N ASP A 264 -8.73 18.33 -3.63
CA ASP A 264 -9.62 19.40 -4.09
C ASP A 264 -9.19 20.78 -3.59
N VAL A 265 -8.79 20.85 -2.32
CA VAL A 265 -8.47 22.11 -1.66
C VAL A 265 -7.25 22.78 -2.31
N TYR A 266 -6.26 22.01 -2.77
CA TYR A 266 -5.01 22.54 -3.34
C TYR A 266 -4.95 22.53 -4.87
N LEU A 267 -5.54 21.52 -5.52
CA LEU A 267 -5.46 21.32 -6.97
C LEU A 267 -6.83 21.40 -7.68
N GLY A 268 -7.93 21.51 -6.91
CA GLY A 268 -9.28 21.62 -7.44
C GLY A 268 -9.72 20.40 -8.25
N GLU A 269 -10.63 20.65 -9.20
CA GLU A 269 -11.20 19.62 -10.08
C GLU A 269 -10.14 18.84 -10.88
N SER A 270 -8.96 19.45 -11.10
CA SER A 270 -7.88 18.79 -11.83
C SER A 270 -7.38 17.52 -11.13
N PHE A 271 -7.34 17.53 -9.78
CA PHE A 271 -6.95 16.37 -8.98
C PHE A 271 -7.96 15.24 -9.12
N ARG A 272 -9.24 15.50 -8.81
CA ARG A 272 -10.30 14.48 -8.93
C ARG A 272 -10.38 13.89 -10.32
N ARG A 273 -10.25 14.71 -11.36
CA ARG A 273 -10.26 14.24 -12.76
C ARG A 273 -9.10 13.30 -13.02
N ARG A 274 -7.87 13.67 -12.67
CA ARG A 274 -6.67 12.86 -12.90
C ARG A 274 -6.67 11.59 -12.04
N PHE A 275 -6.97 11.70 -10.75
CA PHE A 275 -7.07 10.55 -9.85
C PHE A 275 -8.13 9.55 -10.31
N SER A 276 -9.33 10.03 -10.69
CA SER A 276 -10.38 9.18 -11.28
C SER A 276 -9.94 8.51 -12.58
N ALA A 277 -9.23 9.23 -13.46
CA ALA A 277 -8.74 8.67 -14.71
C ALA A 277 -7.74 7.53 -14.45
N ASN A 278 -6.77 7.75 -13.55
CA ASN A 278 -5.80 6.71 -13.18
C ASN A 278 -6.49 5.50 -12.54
N LYS A 279 -7.45 5.73 -11.63
CA LYS A 279 -8.25 4.68 -11.03
C LYS A 279 -9.04 3.87 -12.06
N THR A 280 -9.64 4.55 -13.04
CA THR A 280 -10.43 3.91 -14.11
C THR A 280 -9.57 2.93 -14.91
N VAL A 281 -8.30 3.27 -15.17
CA VAL A 281 -7.36 2.34 -15.84
C VAL A 281 -7.21 1.03 -15.06
N VAL A 282 -7.09 1.10 -13.73
CA VAL A 282 -7.00 -0.09 -12.86
C VAL A 282 -8.29 -0.91 -12.92
N LEU A 283 -9.44 -0.24 -12.73
CA LEU A 283 -10.75 -0.89 -12.68
C LEU A 283 -11.10 -1.57 -14.01
N ASP A 284 -10.86 -0.89 -15.14
CA ASP A 284 -11.13 -1.43 -16.48
C ASP A 284 -10.30 -2.70 -16.73
N LEU A 285 -9.00 -2.68 -16.40
CA LEU A 285 -8.12 -3.84 -16.55
C LEU A 285 -8.57 -5.03 -15.70
N LEU A 286 -8.99 -4.82 -14.45
CA LEU A 286 -9.47 -5.90 -13.58
C LEU A 286 -10.86 -6.40 -13.98
N ALA A 287 -11.73 -5.52 -14.48
CA ALA A 287 -13.02 -5.89 -15.03
C ALA A 287 -12.88 -6.79 -16.27
N GLU A 288 -11.90 -6.51 -17.15
CA GLU A 288 -11.58 -7.38 -18.29
C GLU A 288 -11.16 -8.81 -17.86
N GLN A 289 -10.57 -8.95 -16.68
CA GLN A 289 -10.21 -10.26 -16.10
C GLN A 289 -11.34 -10.90 -15.28
N ASN A 290 -12.52 -10.26 -15.22
CA ASN A 290 -13.64 -10.67 -14.36
C ASN A 290 -13.26 -10.79 -12.87
N VAL A 291 -12.32 -9.97 -12.41
CA VAL A 291 -11.91 -9.93 -11.00
C VAL A 291 -12.65 -8.81 -10.30
N PRO A 292 -13.40 -9.10 -9.21
CA PRO A 292 -14.03 -8.07 -8.43
C PRO A 292 -12.98 -7.22 -7.71
N VAL A 293 -13.24 -5.91 -7.64
CA VAL A 293 -12.38 -4.94 -6.96
C VAL A 293 -13.24 -4.12 -6.03
N LEU A 294 -12.80 -4.03 -4.77
CA LEU A 294 -13.42 -3.15 -3.80
C LEU A 294 -12.81 -1.75 -3.93
N ASP A 295 -13.51 -0.84 -4.58
CA ASP A 295 -13.06 0.55 -4.73
C ASP A 295 -13.43 1.37 -3.48
N LEU A 296 -12.44 1.63 -2.61
CA LEU A 296 -12.61 2.47 -1.42
C LEU A 296 -11.98 3.86 -1.59
N SER A 297 -11.57 4.21 -2.82
CA SER A 297 -10.74 5.39 -3.09
C SER A 297 -11.35 6.73 -2.66
N TYR A 298 -12.69 6.79 -2.55
CA TYR A 298 -13.47 7.98 -2.19
C TYR A 298 -14.35 7.78 -0.96
N ASP A 299 -14.20 6.66 -0.25
CA ASP A 299 -15.16 6.26 0.78
C ASP A 299 -14.99 7.01 2.12
N LEU A 300 -13.83 7.63 2.33
CA LEU A 300 -13.46 8.28 3.58
C LEU A 300 -13.28 9.79 3.40
N GLU A 301 -13.83 10.56 4.34
CA GLU A 301 -13.60 12.00 4.49
C GLU A 301 -12.21 12.28 5.10
N ALA A 302 -11.71 13.51 4.95
CA ALA A 302 -10.35 13.91 5.37
C ALA A 302 -10.04 13.59 6.85
N PHE A 303 -11.04 13.62 7.73
CA PHE A 303 -10.82 13.39 9.16
C PHE A 303 -10.47 11.95 9.52
N TYR A 304 -10.62 10.99 8.61
CA TYR A 304 -10.17 9.62 8.80
C TYR A 304 -8.68 9.43 8.51
N PHE A 305 -8.00 10.44 7.99
CA PHE A 305 -6.59 10.36 7.61
C PHE A 305 -5.70 11.10 8.61
N SER A 306 -4.45 10.65 8.74
CA SER A 306 -3.38 11.41 9.40
C SER A 306 -2.56 12.24 8.41
N ASP A 307 -2.56 11.88 7.14
CA ASP A 307 -1.93 12.58 6.02
C ASP A 307 -2.71 12.31 4.72
N THR A 308 -2.05 12.16 3.56
CA THR A 308 -2.74 11.92 2.28
C THR A 308 -3.35 10.52 2.15
N GLU A 309 -2.81 9.52 2.85
CA GLU A 309 -3.17 8.11 2.59
C GLU A 309 -3.18 7.23 3.85
N HIS A 310 -2.51 7.64 4.92
CA HIS A 310 -2.46 6.88 6.17
C HIS A 310 -3.70 7.13 7.02
N LEU A 311 -4.28 6.04 7.52
CA LEU A 311 -5.57 6.06 8.17
C LEU A 311 -5.45 6.11 9.69
N GLN A 312 -6.36 6.85 10.29
CA GLN A 312 -6.67 6.74 11.70
C GLN A 312 -7.44 5.43 11.98
N GLN A 313 -7.53 5.05 13.25
CA GLN A 313 -8.15 3.80 13.70
C GLN A 313 -9.56 3.56 13.09
N GLU A 314 -10.40 4.59 13.05
CA GLU A 314 -11.76 4.47 12.52
C GLU A 314 -11.79 4.25 11.00
N GLY A 315 -10.85 4.83 10.26
CA GLY A 315 -10.70 4.61 8.83
C GLY A 315 -10.27 3.17 8.54
N LYS A 316 -9.33 2.64 9.33
CA LYS A 316 -8.92 1.22 9.24
C LYS A 316 -10.07 0.27 9.56
N ARG A 317 -10.87 0.60 10.59
CA ARG A 317 -12.05 -0.19 10.96
C ARG A 317 -13.05 -0.25 9.81
N TYR A 318 -13.35 0.90 9.20
CA TYR A 318 -14.21 0.95 8.03
C TYR A 318 -13.71 0.05 6.90
N ILE A 319 -12.42 0.12 6.55
CA ILE A 319 -11.84 -0.77 5.52
C ILE A 319 -12.00 -2.24 5.91
N ALA A 320 -11.65 -2.61 7.15
CA ALA A 320 -11.74 -3.99 7.61
C ALA A 320 -13.18 -4.53 7.49
N GLU A 321 -14.18 -3.74 7.84
CA GLU A 321 -15.60 -4.10 7.68
C GLU A 321 -15.98 -4.31 6.21
N GLN A 322 -15.55 -3.41 5.31
CA GLN A 322 -15.82 -3.58 3.87
C GLN A 322 -15.15 -4.83 3.30
N LEU A 323 -13.91 -5.12 3.70
CA LEU A 323 -13.19 -6.32 3.27
C LEU A 323 -13.87 -7.61 3.76
N VAL A 324 -14.26 -7.64 5.03
CA VAL A 324 -14.95 -8.80 5.63
C VAL A 324 -16.29 -9.05 4.94
N ALA A 325 -17.05 -7.99 4.63
CA ALA A 325 -18.32 -8.11 3.92
C ALA A 325 -18.17 -8.76 2.52
N GLN A 326 -17.01 -8.63 1.87
CA GLN A 326 -16.72 -9.31 0.61
C GLN A 326 -16.34 -10.78 0.80
N ILE A 327 -15.62 -11.11 1.88
CA ILE A 327 -15.13 -12.47 2.17
C ILE A 327 -16.24 -13.35 2.75
N ASP A 328 -17.06 -12.81 3.64
CA ASP A 328 -18.16 -13.51 4.30
C ASP A 328 -19.43 -12.64 4.34
N PRO A 329 -20.20 -12.58 3.24
CA PRO A 329 -21.39 -11.71 3.14
C PRO A 329 -22.52 -12.05 4.12
N ASN A 330 -22.48 -13.23 4.75
CA ASN A 330 -23.49 -13.67 5.70
C ASN A 330 -23.10 -13.39 7.15
N LEU A 331 -21.86 -12.93 7.38
CA LEU A 331 -21.42 -12.56 8.70
C LEU A 331 -22.20 -11.32 9.15
N PRO A 332 -23.00 -11.40 10.23
CA PRO A 332 -23.60 -10.21 10.80
C PRO A 332 -22.45 -9.40 11.40
N LEU A 333 -22.01 -8.37 10.68
CA LEU A 333 -21.29 -7.28 11.30
C LEU A 333 -22.29 -6.66 12.26
N GLU A 334 -22.21 -7.01 13.55
CA GLU A 334 -22.95 -6.26 14.57
C GLU A 334 -22.56 -4.82 14.33
N GLN A 335 -23.53 -4.01 13.87
CA GLN A 335 -23.38 -2.57 13.83
C GLN A 335 -23.05 -2.20 15.26
N ASN A 336 -21.77 -2.09 15.58
CA ASN A 336 -21.29 -1.69 16.88
C ASN A 336 -21.88 -0.30 17.03
N ASN A 337 -23.03 -0.24 17.70
CA ASN A 337 -23.61 0.98 18.22
C ASN A 337 -22.44 1.60 18.95
N MET A 338 -21.87 2.64 18.35
CA MET A 338 -20.82 3.46 18.90
C MET A 338 -21.28 3.72 20.33
N VAL A 339 -20.69 2.99 21.29
CA VAL A 339 -20.93 3.25 22.70
C VAL A 339 -20.19 4.55 22.91
N THR A 340 -20.89 5.63 22.53
CA THR A 340 -20.62 6.95 23.03
C THR A 340 -20.76 6.78 24.53
N THR A 341 -19.64 6.56 25.20
CA THR A 341 -19.52 6.77 26.64
C THR A 341 -19.65 8.28 26.88
N SER A 342 -20.81 8.83 26.54
CA SER A 342 -21.38 9.99 27.19
C SER A 342 -21.76 9.51 28.58
N ASP A 343 -20.79 9.58 29.48
CA ASP A 343 -21.01 9.54 30.91
C ASP A 343 -21.95 10.70 31.26
N ASN A 344 -23.26 10.45 31.27
CA ASN A 344 -24.24 11.44 31.71
C ASN A 344 -25.36 10.76 32.50
N THR A 345 -25.15 10.76 33.81
CA THR A 345 -26.14 10.92 34.88
C THR A 345 -27.56 10.38 34.64
N SER A 346 -27.80 9.20 35.23
CA SER A 346 -29.03 8.76 35.91
C SER A 346 -30.36 9.45 35.58
N ASP A 347 -31.21 8.77 34.80
CA ASP A 347 -32.67 8.92 34.87
C ASP A 347 -33.33 7.53 34.93
N PRO A 348 -34.00 7.14 36.04
CA PRO A 348 -34.60 5.82 36.19
C PRO A 348 -36.11 5.90 36.06
N ASP A 349 -36.68 5.90 34.84
CA ASP A 349 -38.10 5.57 34.63
C ASP A 349 -38.47 5.45 33.13
N ASN A 350 -38.39 4.24 32.54
CA ASN A 350 -39.33 3.85 31.47
C ASN A 350 -39.30 2.34 31.13
N PRO A 351 -40.45 1.62 31.16
CA PRO A 351 -40.52 0.25 30.69
C PRO A 351 -41.16 0.08 29.30
N ALA A 352 -40.51 -0.78 28.51
CA ALA A 352 -41.04 -1.70 27.49
C ALA A 352 -41.77 -1.16 26.24
N THR A 353 -41.23 -1.49 25.04
CA THR A 353 -42.07 -1.83 23.87
C THR A 353 -41.35 -2.77 22.89
N ALA A 354 -42.14 -3.63 22.25
CA ALA A 354 -41.75 -4.84 21.53
C ALA A 354 -41.49 -4.66 20.01
N GLY A 355 -40.57 -5.49 19.51
CA GLY A 355 -40.59 -6.23 18.24
C GLY A 355 -41.14 -5.58 16.96
N VAL A 356 -40.22 -5.07 16.12
CA VAL A 356 -40.46 -4.86 14.69
C VAL A 356 -39.35 -5.57 13.91
N THR A 357 -39.74 -6.49 13.02
CA THR A 357 -38.86 -7.13 12.04
C THR A 357 -38.65 -6.15 10.89
N ALA A 358 -37.45 -5.60 10.76
CA ALA A 358 -37.08 -4.69 9.68
C ALA A 358 -36.18 -5.40 8.67
N THR A 359 -36.48 -5.21 7.39
CA THR A 359 -35.61 -5.57 6.26
C THR A 359 -34.39 -4.66 6.28
N VAL A 360 -33.20 -5.24 6.39
CA VAL A 360 -31.93 -4.52 6.45
C VAL A 360 -31.53 -4.09 5.04
N THR A 361 -31.68 -2.80 4.75
CA THR A 361 -30.88 -2.13 3.73
C THR A 361 -29.73 -1.47 4.48
N ALA A 362 -28.49 -1.90 4.22
CA ALA A 362 -27.31 -1.31 4.85
C ALA A 362 -27.27 0.19 4.52
N THR A 363 -27.64 1.00 5.51
CA THR A 363 -27.46 2.45 5.47
C THR A 363 -26.09 2.68 6.13
N PRO A 364 -25.19 3.47 5.52
CA PRO A 364 -23.89 3.74 6.13
C PRO A 364 -24.08 4.26 7.56
N SER A 365 -23.22 3.80 8.48
CA SER A 365 -23.21 4.25 9.86
C SER A 365 -23.15 5.78 9.92
N PRO A 366 -23.89 6.42 10.85
CA PRO A 366 -23.84 7.87 10.99
C PRO A 366 -22.40 8.31 11.28
N ILE A 367 -21.92 9.25 10.46
CA ILE A 367 -20.60 9.88 10.59
C ILE A 367 -20.47 10.44 12.02
N PRO A 368 -19.44 10.04 12.80
CA PRO A 368 -19.20 10.63 14.11
C PRO A 368 -19.00 12.14 13.94
N THR A 369 -19.69 12.94 14.76
CA THR A 369 -19.55 14.41 14.72
C THR A 369 -18.22 14.78 15.35
N VAL A 370 -17.17 14.91 14.54
CA VAL A 370 -15.84 15.34 14.99
C VAL A 370 -15.80 16.86 15.06
N ASP A 371 -15.32 17.40 16.19
CA ASP A 371 -15.13 18.84 16.35
C ASP A 371 -14.00 19.33 15.42
N ALA A 372 -14.37 20.12 14.40
CA ALA A 372 -13.45 20.71 13.44
C ALA A 372 -12.32 21.53 14.10
N ALA A 373 -12.49 21.96 15.36
CA ALA A 373 -11.46 22.65 16.11
C ALA A 373 -10.22 21.79 16.42
N THR A 374 -10.33 20.46 16.36
CA THR A 374 -9.23 19.54 16.71
C THR A 374 -8.46 18.98 15.51
N ASN A 375 -8.97 19.17 14.28
CA ASN A 375 -8.28 18.72 13.08
C ASN A 375 -7.84 19.93 12.21
N PRO A 376 -6.53 20.24 12.15
CA PRO A 376 -6.02 21.38 11.38
C PRO A 376 -6.29 21.26 9.87
N LEU A 377 -6.48 20.05 9.33
CA LEU A 377 -6.90 19.83 7.95
C LEU A 377 -8.30 20.38 7.70
N LEU A 378 -9.26 19.99 8.55
CA LEU A 378 -10.65 20.46 8.49
C LEU A 378 -10.75 21.96 8.70
N ALA A 379 -9.99 22.53 9.63
CA ALA A 379 -9.98 23.98 9.87
C ALA A 379 -9.47 24.76 8.63
N THR A 380 -8.43 24.25 7.96
CA THR A 380 -7.88 24.86 6.74
C THR A 380 -8.84 24.73 5.55
N ALA A 381 -9.43 23.55 5.37
CA ALA A 381 -10.43 23.30 4.33
C ALA A 381 -11.68 24.17 4.53
N ALA A 382 -12.21 24.27 5.76
CA ALA A 382 -13.36 25.11 6.09
C ALA A 382 -13.05 26.61 5.90
N ALA A 383 -11.85 27.06 6.28
CA ALA A 383 -11.42 28.45 6.05
C ALA A 383 -11.36 28.78 4.55
N ARG A 384 -10.87 27.86 3.71
CA ARG A 384 -10.82 28.04 2.25
C ARG A 384 -12.18 27.95 1.59
N ALA A 385 -13.04 27.00 1.98
CA ALA A 385 -14.41 26.95 1.49
C ALA A 385 -15.15 28.27 1.77
N THR A 386 -14.90 28.87 2.94
CA THR A 386 -15.43 30.18 3.31
C THR A 386 -14.82 31.32 2.48
N GLN A 387 -13.51 31.30 2.19
CA GLN A 387 -12.87 32.29 1.31
C GLN A 387 -13.31 32.18 -0.15
N ALA A 388 -13.45 30.96 -0.68
CA ALA A 388 -13.92 30.70 -2.04
C ALA A 388 -15.39 31.14 -2.21
N ALA A 389 -16.25 30.84 -1.22
CA ALA A 389 -17.63 31.31 -1.20
C ALA A 389 -17.74 32.85 -1.07
N GLY A 390 -16.75 33.49 -0.44
CA GLY A 390 -16.68 34.96 -0.30
C GLY A 390 -16.01 35.70 -1.46
N GLY A 391 -15.36 34.99 -2.39
CA GLY A 391 -14.40 35.55 -3.35
C GLY A 391 -14.89 35.70 -4.78
N ASN A 392 -16.01 36.40 -5.02
CA ASN A 392 -16.41 36.86 -6.37
C ASN A 392 -15.63 38.14 -6.78
N GLY A 393 -14.30 38.10 -6.71
CA GLY A 393 -13.42 39.24 -7.03
C GLY A 393 -12.54 38.96 -8.26
N GLU A 394 -12.81 39.67 -9.35
CA GLU A 394 -12.06 39.70 -10.61
C GLU A 394 -10.53 39.61 -10.41
N ARG A 395 -9.92 38.46 -10.76
CA ARG A 395 -8.49 38.41 -11.09
C ARG A 395 -8.32 38.58 -12.59
N THR A 396 -8.00 39.79 -13.01
CA THR A 396 -7.47 40.06 -14.36
C THR A 396 -6.12 39.35 -14.52
N PRO A 397 -5.91 38.57 -15.60
CA PRO A 397 -4.63 37.89 -15.82
C PRO A 397 -3.55 38.91 -16.18
N THR A 398 -2.44 38.86 -15.45
CA THR A 398 -1.21 39.59 -15.77
C THR A 398 -0.53 38.90 -16.97
N PRO A 399 -0.16 39.62 -18.04
CA PRO A 399 0.56 39.02 -19.15
C PRO A 399 1.97 38.59 -18.73
N PRO A 400 2.55 37.58 -19.42
CA PRO A 400 3.90 37.11 -19.12
C PRO A 400 4.93 38.21 -19.39
N ALA A 401 5.93 38.30 -18.51
CA ALA A 401 7.08 39.17 -18.69
C ALA A 401 7.97 38.69 -19.86
N PRO A 402 8.60 39.62 -20.61
CA PRO A 402 9.39 39.33 -21.81
C PRO A 402 10.74 38.66 -21.54
#